data_AF-A0A7W0L2R1-F1
#
_entry.id   AF-A0A7W0L2R1-F1
#
_cell.length_a   1.000
_cell.length_b   1.000
_cell.length_c   1.000
_cell.angle_alpha   90.00
_cell.angle_beta   90.00
_cell.angle_gamma   90.00
#
_symmetry.space_group_name_H-M   'P 1'
#
loop_
_entity.id
_entity.type
_entity.pdbx_description
1 polymer ?
#
loop_
_entity_poly.entity_id
_entity_poly.type
_entity_poly.pdbx_seq_one_letter_code
_entity_poly.pdbx_strand_id
1 'polypeptide(L)' 'DGVCDHIAADSLGYLSIEGMLAATELPADSFCTACFSSRYPIPIPQRELQNKHVLEGPNIARRSHP' A
#
# COMPACT_ATOMS: atom_id res chain seq x y z
N ASP A 1 -4.58 13.19 -16.62
CA ASP A 1 -3.39 12.78 -15.85
C ASP A 1 -3.77 11.84 -14.70
N GLY A 2 -4.15 10.61 -15.04
CA GLY A 2 -4.30 9.51 -14.10
C GLY A 2 -3.25 8.42 -14.32
N VAL A 3 -3.33 7.34 -13.53
CA VAL A 3 -2.45 6.16 -13.70
C VAL A 3 -2.54 5.60 -15.12
N CYS A 4 -3.75 5.51 -15.69
CA CYS A 4 -3.99 5.02 -17.06
C CYS A 4 -3.20 5.82 -18.11
N ASP A 5 -3.31 7.16 -18.05
CA ASP A 5 -2.59 8.07 -18.95
C ASP A 5 -1.08 7.97 -18.74
N HIS A 6 -0.62 7.88 -17.49
CA HIS A 6 0.81 7.79 -17.14
C HIS A 6 1.48 6.53 -17.68
N ILE A 7 0.74 5.43 -17.78
CA ILE A 7 1.24 4.17 -18.33
C ILE A 7 0.89 3.97 -19.82
N ALA A 8 0.26 4.98 -20.45
CA ALA A 8 -0.19 4.94 -21.84
C ALA A 8 -1.08 3.72 -22.18
N ALA A 9 -2.01 3.37 -21.29
CA ALA A 9 -2.97 2.28 -21.52
C ALA A 9 -4.31 2.79 -22.08
N ASP A 10 -4.97 1.98 -22.92
CA ASP A 10 -6.31 2.30 -23.46
C ASP A 10 -7.42 2.24 -22.39
N SER A 11 -7.21 1.44 -21.34
CA SER A 11 -8.12 1.35 -20.20
C SER A 11 -7.40 0.83 -18.95
N LEU A 12 -7.99 1.08 -17.77
CA LEU A 12 -7.49 0.62 -16.49
C LEU A 12 -8.65 0.15 -15.61
N GLY A 13 -8.55 -1.06 -15.06
CA GLY A 13 -9.45 -1.59 -14.05
C GLY A 13 -8.68 -1.93 -12.77
N TYR A 14 -9.25 -1.59 -11.62
CA TYR A 14 -8.72 -2.02 -10.33
C TYR A 14 -9.49 -3.24 -9.82
N LEU A 15 -8.78 -4.17 -9.20
CA LEU A 15 -9.40 -5.29 -8.49
C LEU A 15 -10.16 -4.76 -7.28
N SER A 16 -11.41 -5.21 -7.06
CA SER A 16 -12.16 -4.86 -5.86
C SER A 16 -11.56 -5.54 -4.63
N ILE A 17 -11.66 -4.89 -3.46
CA ILE A 17 -11.18 -5.46 -2.20
C ILE A 17 -11.98 -6.75 -1.90
N GLU A 18 -13.29 -6.74 -2.12
CA GLU A 18 -14.15 -7.91 -1.92
C GLU A 18 -13.76 -9.07 -2.84
N GLY A 19 -13.50 -8.79 -4.13
CA GLY A 19 -13.09 -9.80 -5.10
C GLY A 19 -11.72 -10.38 -4.78
N MET A 20 -10.77 -9.53 -4.37
CA MET A 20 -9.45 -9.95 -3.90
C MET A 20 -9.55 -10.90 -2.70
N LEU A 21 -10.38 -10.59 -1.70
CA LEU A 21 -10.56 -11.43 -0.53
C LEU A 21 -11.26 -12.76 -0.87
N ALA A 22 -12.32 -12.71 -1.68
CA ALA A 22 -13.07 -13.91 -2.07
C ALA A 22 -12.20 -14.94 -2.81
N ALA A 23 -11.25 -14.47 -3.63
CA ALA A 23 -10.33 -15.34 -4.36
C ALA A 23 -9.36 -16.13 -3.46
N THR A 24 -9.22 -15.76 -2.19
CA THR A 24 -8.35 -16.48 -1.24
C THR A 24 -9.01 -17.72 -0.62
N GLU A 25 -10.33 -17.87 -0.76
CA GLU A 25 -11.14 -18.92 -0.12
C GLU A 25 -11.00 -19.00 1.41
N LEU A 26 -10.47 -17.95 2.03
CA LEU A 26 -10.28 -17.83 3.47
C LEU A 26 -11.17 -16.72 4.05
N PRO A 27 -11.47 -16.75 5.37
CA PRO A 27 -12.25 -15.69 6.02
C PRO A 27 -11.62 -14.30 5.85
N ALA A 28 -12.44 -13.29 5.55
CA ALA A 28 -11.98 -11.93 5.28
C ALA A 28 -11.22 -11.28 6.46
N ASP A 29 -11.58 -11.64 7.68
CA ASP A 29 -10.94 -11.16 8.93
C ASP A 29 -9.56 -11.78 9.19
N SER A 30 -9.15 -12.77 8.40
CA SER A 30 -7.80 -13.34 8.43
C SER A 30 -6.77 -12.45 7.73
N PHE A 31 -7.20 -11.37 7.06
CA PHE A 31 -6.34 -10.47 6.31
C PHE A 31 -6.43 -9.03 6.78
N CYS A 32 -5.30 -8.33 6.77
CA CYS A 32 -5.27 -6.88 6.93
C CYS A 32 -5.49 -6.20 5.58
N THR A 33 -6.51 -5.34 5.48
CA THR A 33 -6.82 -4.56 4.25
C THR A 33 -6.49 -3.07 4.39
N ALA A 34 -5.68 -2.69 5.38
CA ALA A 34 -5.44 -1.30 5.73
C ALA A 34 -4.77 -0.49 4.59
N CYS A 35 -3.94 -1.12 3.76
CA CYS A 35 -3.32 -0.45 2.61
C CYS A 35 -4.34 0.07 1.59
N PHE A 36 -5.55 -0.51 1.54
CA PHE A 36 -6.62 -0.14 0.62
C PHE A 36 -7.78 0.58 1.32
N SER A 37 -8.06 0.24 2.58
CA SER A 37 -9.22 0.74 3.35
C SER A 37 -8.86 1.70 4.49
N SER A 38 -7.58 1.85 4.79
CA SER A 38 -7.05 2.55 5.97
C SER A 38 -7.57 2.04 7.33
N ARG A 39 -8.26 0.89 7.36
CA ARG A 39 -8.73 0.24 8.60
C ARG A 39 -7.71 -0.79 9.08
N TYR A 40 -6.91 -0.40 10.07
CA TYR A 40 -5.94 -1.29 10.68
C TYR A 40 -6.62 -2.17 11.75
N PRO A 41 -6.38 -3.50 11.75
CA PRO A 41 -6.92 -4.40 12.77
C PRO A 41 -6.20 -4.25 14.12
N ILE A 42 -5.11 -3.47 14.15
CA ILE A 42 -4.34 -3.13 15.34
C ILE A 42 -4.31 -1.61 15.54
N PRO A 43 -4.17 -1.11 16.78
CA PRO A 43 -3.97 0.30 17.04
C PRO A 43 -2.71 0.82 16.35
N ILE A 44 -2.81 1.96 15.66
CA ILE A 44 -1.64 2.66 15.15
C ILE A 44 -0.98 3.42 16.32
N PRO A 45 0.36 3.36 16.49
CA PRO A 45 1.09 4.08 17.53
C PRO A 45 0.79 5.60 17.55
N GLN A 46 1.13 6.31 18.62
CA GLN A 46 0.91 7.76 18.72
C GLN A 46 1.63 8.55 17.61
N ARG A 47 1.07 9.71 17.21
CA ARG A 47 1.55 10.54 16.08
C ARG A 47 3.06 10.80 16.06
N GLU A 48 3.67 10.96 17.22
CA GLU A 48 5.11 11.22 17.36
C GLU A 48 5.98 10.06 16.86
N LEU A 49 5.43 8.84 16.87
CA LEU A 49 6.03 7.61 16.32
C LEU A 49 5.46 7.27 14.92
N GLN A 50 4.43 7.98 14.45
CA GLN A 50 3.82 7.81 13.12
C GLN A 50 4.54 8.64 12.06
N ASN A 51 5.84 8.39 11.84
CA ASN A 51 6.51 8.96 10.68
C ASN A 51 6.68 7.88 9.59
N LYS A 52 6.40 8.22 8.32
CA LYS A 52 6.52 7.27 7.20
C LYS A 52 7.94 6.70 7.09
N HIS A 53 8.92 7.46 7.57
CA HIS A 53 10.33 7.19 7.41
C HIS A 53 10.97 6.44 8.59
N VAL A 54 10.21 5.97 9.60
CA VAL A 54 10.79 5.38 10.84
C VAL A 54 11.68 4.19 10.50
N LEU A 55 11.30 3.44 9.47
CA LEU A 55 11.96 2.23 9.00
C LEU A 55 12.79 2.45 7.72
N GLU A 56 12.70 3.64 7.13
CA GLU A 56 13.53 4.01 5.99
C GLU A 56 14.88 4.46 6.56
N GLY A 57 15.88 3.57 6.51
CA GLY A 57 17.25 3.92 6.90
C GLY A 57 17.73 5.21 6.20
N PRO A 58 18.83 5.84 6.68
CA PRO A 58 19.32 7.07 6.06
C PRO A 58 19.47 6.85 4.55
N ASN A 59 18.86 7.72 3.74
CA ASN A 59 18.84 7.63 2.29
C ASN A 59 20.28 7.60 1.74
N ILE A 60 20.83 6.40 1.55
CA ILE A 60 22.20 6.15 1.08
C ILE A 60 22.30 6.22 -0.45
N ALA A 61 21.22 6.57 -1.17
CA ALA A 61 21.17 6.67 -2.63
C ALA A 61 21.65 8.03 -3.19
N ARG A 62 22.68 8.62 -2.58
CA ARG A 62 23.59 9.58 -3.23
C ARG A 62 25.06 9.23 -3.01
N ARG A 63 25.39 7.95 -2.85
CA ARG A 63 26.76 7.49 -3.12
C ARG A 63 26.91 7.39 -4.63
N SER A 64 27.44 8.46 -5.20
CA SER A 64 28.05 8.52 -6.52
C SER A 64 28.64 7.18 -6.93
N HIS A 65 27.99 6.50 -7.87
CA HIS A 65 28.74 5.71 -8.84
C HIS A 65 29.54 6.71 -9.69
N PRO A 66 30.83 6.43 -10.00
CA PRO A 66 31.60 7.27 -10.90
C PRO A 66 30.94 7.37 -12.28
#